data_AF-A0A939D722-F1
#
_entry.id   AF-A0A939D722-F1
#
_cell.length_a   1.000
_cell.length_b   1.000
_cell.length_c   1.000
_cell.angle_alpha   90.00
_cell.angle_beta   90.00
_cell.angle_gamma   90.00
#
_symmetry.space_group_name_H-M   'P 1'
#
loop_
_entity.id
_entity.type
_entity.pdbx_description
1 polymer ?
#
loop_
_entity_poly.entity_id
_entity_poly.type
_entity_poly.pdbx_seq_one_letter_code
_entity_poly.pdbx_strand_id
1 'polypeptide(L)'
;MKKQMPTWNEKSTYEKSLLVVSLILSVPAVLFFILYLTGRWQGGMNIVQPLLGLMMFVQALQFWKYNRLVSIFSLFAAFFTLIALMIVYLY
;
A
#
# COMPACT_ATOMS: atom_id res chain seq x y z
N MET A 1 8.00 -24.37 2.99
CA MET A 1 6.86 -24.16 3.91
C MET A 1 6.28 -22.77 3.67
N LYS A 2 5.05 -22.68 3.14
CA LYS A 2 4.34 -21.39 2.98
C LYS A 2 3.93 -20.94 4.38
N LYS A 3 4.62 -19.94 4.96
CA LYS A 3 4.25 -19.40 6.27
C LYS A 3 2.89 -18.71 6.11
N GLN A 4 1.84 -19.30 6.66
CA GLN A 4 0.53 -18.68 6.71
C GLN A 4 0.61 -17.43 7.59
N MET A 5 -0.22 -16.42 7.29
CA MET A 5 -0.31 -15.26 8.16
C MET A 5 -0.85 -15.72 9.53
N PRO A 6 -0.13 -15.42 10.63
CA PRO A 6 -0.53 -15.80 11.97
C PRO A 6 -1.84 -15.12 12.31
N THR A 7 -2.66 -15.86 13.05
CA THR A 7 -3.89 -15.36 13.63
C THR A 7 -3.63 -14.15 14.53
N TRP A 8 -4.64 -13.29 14.74
CA TRP A 8 -4.51 -12.04 15.51
C TRP A 8 -3.81 -12.21 16.86
N ASN A 9 -3.96 -13.37 17.51
CA ASN A 9 -3.34 -13.67 18.80
C ASN A 9 -1.82 -13.93 18.73
N GLU A 10 -1.29 -14.34 17.57
CA GLU A 10 0.13 -14.68 17.37
C GLU A 10 0.94 -13.54 16.73
N LYS A 11 0.27 -12.51 16.20
CA LYS A 11 0.94 -11.33 15.66
C LYS A 11 1.64 -10.53 16.76
N SER A 12 2.91 -10.21 16.51
CA SER A 12 3.65 -9.25 17.35
C SER A 12 2.97 -7.88 17.33
N THR A 13 3.14 -7.07 18.38
CA THR A 13 2.59 -5.70 18.48
C THR A 13 2.91 -4.85 17.25
N TYR A 14 4.09 -5.02 16.65
CA TYR A 14 4.50 -4.37 15.41
C TYR A 14 3.69 -4.81 14.19
N GLU A 15 3.33 -6.09 14.11
CA GLU A 15 2.55 -6.63 13.00
C GLU A 15 1.07 -6.25 13.11
N LYS A 16 0.58 -6.03 14.35
CA LYS A 16 -0.74 -5.48 14.64
C LYS A 16 -0.82 -4.00 14.25
N SER A 17 0.17 -3.20 14.65
CA SER A 17 0.19 -1.76 14.30
C SER A 17 0.27 -1.54 12.80
N LEU A 18 1.11 -2.30 12.07
CA LEU A 18 1.15 -2.24 10.60
C LEU A 18 -0.20 -2.60 9.95
N LEU A 19 -0.94 -3.55 10.53
CA LEU A 19 -2.28 -3.92 10.04
C LEU A 19 -3.27 -2.78 10.24
N VAL A 20 -3.28 -2.18 11.42
CA VAL A 20 -4.15 -1.04 11.74
C VAL A 20 -3.83 0.16 10.86
N VAL A 21 -2.54 0.48 10.65
CA VAL A 21 -2.10 1.56 9.75
C VAL A 21 -2.56 1.28 8.31
N SER A 22 -2.41 0.04 7.83
CA SER A 22 -2.87 -0.34 6.49
C SER A 22 -4.39 -0.22 6.35
N LEU A 23 -5.16 -0.59 7.38
CA LEU A 23 -6.61 -0.49 7.40
C LEU A 23 -7.05 0.98 7.34
N ILE A 24 -6.43 1.84 8.15
CA ILE A 24 -6.68 3.28 8.19
C ILE A 24 -6.31 3.93 6.86
N LEU A 25 -5.22 3.51 6.20
CA LEU A 25 -4.84 4.00 4.87
C LEU A 25 -5.81 3.53 3.77
N SER A 26 -6.37 2.33 3.90
CA SER A 26 -7.20 1.72 2.86
C SER A 26 -8.52 2.43 2.65
N VAL A 27 -9.16 2.88 3.74
CA VAL A 27 -10.47 3.55 3.68
C VAL A 27 -10.43 4.82 2.82
N PRO A 28 -9.55 5.80 3.08
CA PRO A 28 -9.43 6.99 2.24
C PRO A 28 -8.90 6.65 0.85
N ALA A 29 -7.98 5.70 0.70
CA ALA A 29 -7.47 5.30 -0.62
C ALA A 29 -8.59 4.82 -1.57
N VAL A 30 -9.52 4.01 -1.06
CA VAL A 30 -10.68 3.55 -1.85
C VAL A 30 -11.61 4.71 -2.19
N LEU A 31 -11.89 5.61 -1.25
CA LEU A 31 -12.73 6.79 -1.50
C LEU A 31 -12.13 7.72 -2.56
N PHE A 32 -10.83 8.02 -2.45
CA PHE A 32 -10.13 8.84 -3.43
C PHE A 32 -10.05 8.15 -4.80
N PHE A 33 -9.87 6.83 -4.84
CA PHE A 33 -9.87 6.06 -6.08
C PHE A 33 -11.23 6.10 -6.80
N ILE A 34 -12.33 5.97 -6.04
CA ILE A 34 -13.69 6.13 -6.58
C ILE A 34 -13.88 7.54 -7.14
N LEU A 35 -13.49 8.58 -6.38
CA LEU A 35 -13.59 9.98 -6.82
C LEU A 35 -12.77 10.27 -8.09
N TYR A 36 -11.60 9.66 -8.22
CA TYR A 36 -10.79 9.71 -9.43
C TYR A 36 -11.49 9.03 -10.61
N LEU A 37 -11.98 7.79 -10.45
CA LEU A 37 -12.73 7.08 -11.50
C LEU A 37 -14.00 7.80 -11.93
N THR A 38 -14.66 8.52 -11.01
CA THR A 38 -15.85 9.31 -11.35
C THR A 38 -15.52 10.60 -12.12
N GLY A 39 -14.25 10.91 -12.35
CA GLY A 39 -13.79 12.12 -13.03
C GLY A 39 -14.10 13.42 -12.28
N ARG A 40 -14.69 13.33 -11.08
CA ARG A 40 -15.09 14.46 -10.23
C ARG A 40 -13.88 15.22 -9.69
N TRP A 41 -12.74 14.54 -9.55
CA TRP A 41 -11.53 15.14 -9.02
C TRP A 41 -10.27 14.64 -9.74
N GLN A 42 -9.87 15.36 -10.79
CA GLN A 42 -8.66 15.03 -11.56
C GLN A 42 -7.37 15.20 -10.74
N GLY A 43 -7.34 16.17 -9.81
CA GLY A 43 -6.24 16.31 -8.85
C GLY A 43 -6.15 15.18 -7.81
N GLY A 44 -7.18 14.32 -7.72
CA GLY A 44 -7.17 13.16 -6.84
C GLY A 44 -6.05 12.18 -7.17
N MET A 45 -5.64 12.06 -8.44
CA MET A 45 -4.57 11.14 -8.85
C MET A 45 -3.23 11.47 -8.18
N ASN A 46 -2.91 12.76 -8.05
CA ASN A 46 -1.68 13.22 -7.40
C ASN A 46 -1.63 12.87 -5.90
N ILE A 47 -2.78 12.63 -5.26
CA ILE A 47 -2.89 12.22 -3.86
C ILE A 47 -3.03 10.70 -3.74
N VAL A 48 -3.72 10.05 -4.67
CA VAL A 48 -3.92 8.60 -4.71
C VAL A 48 -2.62 7.87 -5.02
N GLN A 49 -1.80 8.34 -5.97
CA GLN A 49 -0.52 7.73 -6.31
C GLN A 49 0.44 7.59 -5.11
N PRO A 50 0.76 8.64 -4.34
CA PRO A 50 1.64 8.50 -3.18
C PRO A 50 1.00 7.60 -2.11
N LEU A 51 -0.31 7.68 -1.92
CA LEU A 51 -1.03 6.87 -0.95
C LEU A 51 -0.97 5.37 -1.32
N LEU A 52 -1.15 5.02 -2.59
CA LEU A 52 -0.99 3.67 -3.11
C LEU A 52 0.44 3.15 -2.92
N GLY A 53 1.45 3.96 -3.23
CA GLY A 53 2.85 3.60 -3.00
C GLY A 53 3.13 3.28 -1.52
N LEU A 54 2.59 4.10 -0.61
CA LEU A 54 2.74 3.91 0.83
C LEU A 54 2.01 2.66 1.33
N MET A 55 0.81 2.38 0.81
CA MET A 55 0.08 1.14 1.10
C MET A 55 0.88 -0.09 0.66
N MET A 56 1.40 -0.09 -0.57
CA MET A 56 2.19 -1.21 -1.10
C MET A 56 3.50 -1.41 -0.31
N PHE A 57 4.11 -0.34 0.19
CA PHE A 57 5.27 -0.44 1.08
C PHE A 57 4.94 -1.09 2.42
N VAL A 58 3.86 -0.65 3.07
CA VAL A 58 3.36 -1.27 4.31
C VAL A 58 3.01 -2.74 4.08
N GLN A 59 2.38 -3.05 2.95
CA GLN A 59 2.02 -4.40 2.55
C GLN A 59 3.27 -5.27 2.33
N ALA A 60 4.31 -4.73 1.69
CA ALA A 60 5.59 -5.42 1.53
C ALA A 60 6.19 -5.79 2.90
N LEU A 61 6.21 -4.86 3.86
CA LEU A 61 6.70 -5.13 5.22
C LEU A 61 5.87 -6.20 5.93
N GLN A 62 4.54 -6.16 5.81
CA GLN A 62 3.66 -7.17 6.38
C GLN A 62 3.91 -8.56 5.79
N PHE A 63 4.05 -8.67 4.46
CA PHE A 63 4.24 -9.95 3.79
C PHE A 63 5.69 -10.45 3.81
N TRP A 64 6.66 -9.64 4.23
CA TRP A 64 8.10 -9.96 4.21
C TRP A 64 8.42 -11.27 4.97
N LYS A 65 7.75 -11.51 6.09
CA LYS A 65 7.93 -12.70 6.92
C LYS A 65 7.11 -13.92 6.47
N TYR A 66 6.04 -13.74 5.71
CA TYR A 66 5.08 -14.79 5.38
C TYR A 66 5.22 -15.27 3.94
N ASN A 67 5.26 -14.31 3.01
CA ASN A 67 5.32 -14.57 1.59
C ASN A 67 6.28 -13.59 0.92
N ARG A 68 7.56 -13.97 0.87
CA ARG A 68 8.62 -13.19 0.22
C ARG A 68 8.25 -12.78 -1.20
N LEU A 69 7.54 -13.62 -1.95
CA LEU A 69 7.20 -13.34 -3.34
C LEU A 69 6.20 -12.18 -3.47
N VAL A 70 5.14 -12.18 -2.66
CA VAL A 70 4.18 -11.06 -2.59
C VAL A 70 4.83 -9.81 -2.03
N SER A 71 5.74 -9.97 -1.07
CA SER A 71 6.48 -8.87 -0.48
C SER A 71 7.40 -8.18 -1.49
N ILE A 72 8.18 -8.94 -2.26
CA ILE A 72 9.05 -8.43 -3.34
C ILE A 72 8.20 -7.76 -4.43
N PHE A 73 7.08 -8.37 -4.83
CA PHE A 73 6.18 -7.77 -5.81
C PHE A 73 5.59 -6.44 -5.31
N SER A 74 5.15 -6.39 -4.05
CA SER A 74 4.63 -5.16 -3.44
C SER A 74 5.70 -4.08 -3.31
N LEU A 75 6.94 -4.46 -2.99
CA LEU A 75 8.08 -3.53 -2.96
C LEU A 75 8.40 -2.98 -4.33
N PHE A 76 8.41 -3.83 -5.36
CA PHE A 76 8.62 -3.41 -6.74
C PHE A 76 7.53 -2.45 -7.20
N ALA A 77 6.26 -2.76 -6.90
CA ALA A 77 5.13 -1.90 -7.20
C ALA A 77 5.20 -0.55 -6.44
N ALA A 78 5.61 -0.55 -5.17
CA ALA A 78 5.83 0.68 -4.42
C ALA A 78 6.93 1.54 -5.06
N PHE A 79 8.04 0.94 -5.48
CA PHE A 79 9.14 1.63 -6.15
C PHE A 79 8.71 2.21 -7.50
N PHE A 80 7.97 1.43 -8.30
CA PHE A 80 7.42 1.89 -9.57
C PHE A 80 6.47 3.08 -9.38
N THR A 81 5.61 3.02 -8.37
CA THR A 81 4.68 4.12 -8.05
C THR A 81 5.42 5.39 -7.63
N LEU A 82 6.52 5.28 -6.88
CA LEU A 82 7.37 6.41 -6.50
C LEU A 82 8.10 7.02 -7.70
N ILE A 83 8.63 6.19 -8.60
CA ILE A 83 9.26 6.67 -9.84
C ILE A 83 8.24 7.38 -10.72
N ALA A 84 7.05 6.79 -10.90
CA ALA A 84 5.96 7.42 -11.64
C ALA A 84 5.57 8.78 -11.03
N LEU A 85 5.57 8.88 -9.70
CA LEU A 85 5.31 10.14 -9.00
C LEU A 85 6.41 11.18 -9.25
N MET A 86 7.69 10.80 -9.21
CA MET A 86 8.77 11.71 -9.59
C MET A 86 8.61 12.21 -11.02
N ILE A 87 8.27 11.32 -11.96
CA ILE A 87 8.09 11.71 -13.37
C ILE A 87 6.94 12.72 -13.52
N VAL A 88 5.80 12.48 -12.86
CA VAL A 88 4.63 13.38 -12.90
C VAL A 88 4.91 14.73 -12.23
N TYR A 89 5.75 14.79 -11.19
CA TYR A 89 6.08 16.05 -10.52
C TYR A 89 7.24 16.82 -11.17
N LEU A 90 8.06 16.16 -11.99
CA LEU A 90 9.21 16.76 -12.67
C LEU A 90 8.86 17.34 -14.05
N TYR A 91 7.71 16.96 -14.62
CA TYR A 91 7.17 17.44 -15.90
C TYR A 91 5.94 18.32 -15.69
#